data_AF-A0AA88Y864-F1
#
_entry.id   AF-A0AA88Y864-F1
#
_cell.length_a   1.000
_cell.length_b   1.000
_cell.length_c   1.000
_cell.angle_alpha   90.00
_cell.angle_beta   90.00
_cell.angle_gamma   90.00
#
_symmetry.space_group_name_H-M   'P 1'
#
loop_
_entity.id
_entity.type
_entity.pdbx_description
1 polymer ?
#
loop_
_entity_poly.entity_id
_entity_poly.type
_entity_poly.pdbx_seq_one_letter_code
_entity_poly.pdbx_strand_id
1 'polypeptide(L)'
;MSQSHTAAGDKAPWFQIDLLKTYKILQIRFLGKTQIFVDRLHDVNIIAGDTPNTLNSTCAYYVGPPSMGEWVEITCSPQTEGRFVKLDKMYSEDRYHLELCELEITVMI
;
A
#
# COMPACT_ATOMS: atom_id res chain seq x y z
N MET A 1 -12.58 -13.00 5.30
CA MET A 1 -11.27 -12.48 4.86
C MET A 1 -11.33 -12.24 3.37
N SER A 2 -11.36 -10.99 2.90
CA SER A 2 -11.30 -10.67 1.45
C SER A 2 -9.84 -10.46 1.06
N GLN A 3 -9.31 -11.27 0.15
CA GLN A 3 -7.97 -11.08 -0.41
C GLN A 3 -8.06 -10.33 -1.74
N SER A 4 -7.18 -9.35 -1.96
CA SER A 4 -7.07 -8.62 -3.22
C SER A 4 -5.80 -9.04 -3.97
N HIS A 5 -5.92 -9.40 -5.26
CA HIS A 5 -4.81 -9.82 -6.12
C HIS A 5 -4.83 -9.07 -7.46
N THR A 6 -3.66 -8.73 -7.98
CA THR A 6 -3.46 -8.15 -9.32
C THR A 6 -3.15 -9.23 -10.36
N ALA A 7 -3.57 -9.02 -11.61
CA ALA A 7 -3.45 -9.99 -12.70
C ALA A 7 -1.99 -10.21 -13.14
N ALA A 8 -1.68 -11.41 -13.65
CA ALA A 8 -0.34 -11.71 -14.18
C ALA A 8 0.01 -10.82 -15.39
N GLY A 9 1.21 -10.23 -15.39
CA GLY A 9 1.70 -9.36 -16.45
C GLY A 9 1.50 -7.85 -16.21
N ASP A 10 0.90 -7.46 -15.09
CA ASP A 10 0.83 -6.06 -14.69
C ASP A 10 2.21 -5.58 -14.23
N LYS A 11 2.89 -4.79 -15.07
CA LYS A 11 4.30 -4.40 -14.84
C LYS A 11 4.49 -3.45 -13.65
N ALA A 12 3.39 -2.91 -13.11
CA ALA A 12 3.35 -2.04 -11.94
C ALA A 12 2.04 -2.28 -11.18
N PRO A 13 1.90 -3.40 -10.45
CA PRO A 13 0.68 -3.71 -9.72
C PRO A 13 0.42 -2.62 -8.67
N TRP A 14 -0.83 -2.21 -8.57
CA TRP A 14 -1.24 -1.20 -7.61
C TRP A 14 -2.58 -1.52 -6.97
N PHE A 15 -2.79 -0.95 -5.80
CA PHE A 15 -4.05 -0.96 -5.07
C PHE A 15 -4.33 0.45 -4.56
N GLN A 16 -5.57 0.93 -4.73
CA GLN A 16 -5.96 2.29 -4.35
C GLN A 16 -7.29 2.28 -3.58
N ILE A 17 -7.33 3.05 -2.50
CA ILE A 17 -8.52 3.26 -1.66
C ILE A 17 -8.99 4.71 -1.80
N ASP A 18 -10.31 4.91 -1.83
CA ASP A 18 -10.98 6.20 -1.67
C ASP A 18 -11.48 6.34 -0.22
N LEU A 19 -10.94 7.29 0.54
CA LEU A 19 -11.34 7.61 1.91
C LEU A 19 -12.61 8.49 1.98
N LEU A 20 -13.24 8.79 0.85
CA LEU A 20 -14.42 9.65 0.66
C LEU A 20 -14.17 11.16 0.86
N LYS A 21 -13.23 11.54 1.73
CA LYS A 21 -12.81 12.92 2.00
C LYS A 21 -11.29 13.00 2.16
N THR A 22 -10.76 14.21 2.09
CA THR A 22 -9.34 14.46 2.37
C THR A 22 -9.09 14.37 3.87
N TYR A 23 -8.06 13.61 4.23
CA TYR A 23 -7.60 13.45 5.60
C TYR A 23 -6.08 13.61 5.70
N LYS A 24 -5.62 14.05 6.86
CA LYS A 24 -4.21 13.89 7.23
C LYS A 24 -3.97 12.44 7.63
N ILE A 25 -3.09 11.76 6.90
CA ILE A 25 -2.81 10.33 7.06
C ILE A 25 -1.61 10.17 8.00
N LEU A 26 -1.80 9.44 9.08
CA LEU A 26 -0.82 9.30 10.15
C LEU A 26 -0.01 8.02 10.03
N GLN A 27 -0.70 6.91 9.77
CA GLN A 27 -0.10 5.59 9.76
C GLN A 27 -0.86 4.70 8.79
N ILE A 28 -0.12 3.83 8.12
CA ILE A 28 -0.66 2.70 7.37
C ILE A 28 -0.22 1.42 8.06
N ARG A 29 -1.14 0.48 8.24
CA ARG A 29 -0.78 -0.89 8.60
C ARG A 29 -1.36 -1.89 7.61
N PHE A 30 -0.60 -2.91 7.28
CA PHE A 30 -1.10 -3.99 6.44
C PHE A 30 -0.65 -5.35 6.95
N LEU A 31 -1.51 -6.34 6.71
CA LEU A 31 -1.24 -7.73 7.05
C LEU A 31 -0.61 -8.43 5.86
N GLY A 32 0.62 -8.88 6.05
CA GLY A 32 1.33 -9.73 5.10
C GLY A 32 0.62 -11.06 4.90
N LYS A 33 0.88 -11.71 3.76
CA LYS A 33 0.25 -12.99 3.42
C LYS A 33 0.57 -14.07 4.45
N THR A 34 -0.41 -14.91 4.77
CA THR A 34 -0.29 -16.04 5.72
C THR A 34 0.03 -17.39 5.05
N GLN A 35 0.43 -17.37 3.78
CA GLN A 35 0.68 -18.57 2.96
C GLN A 35 2.02 -18.47 2.24
N ILE A 36 2.35 -19.45 1.39
CA ILE A 36 3.55 -19.44 0.54
C ILE A 36 3.65 -18.17 -0.34
N PHE A 37 4.88 -17.75 -0.63
CA PHE A 37 5.28 -16.54 -1.39
C PHE A 37 5.17 -15.19 -0.65
N VAL A 38 5.48 -15.17 0.64
CA VAL A 38 5.56 -13.94 1.46
C VAL A 38 6.59 -12.93 0.93
N ASP A 39 7.60 -13.40 0.20
CA ASP A 39 8.68 -12.62 -0.39
C ASP A 39 8.23 -11.67 -1.52
N ARG A 40 6.95 -11.73 -1.93
CA ARG A 40 6.41 -10.90 -3.02
C ARG A 40 5.98 -9.51 -2.60
N LEU A 41 5.68 -9.28 -1.33
CA LEU A 41 5.28 -7.95 -0.84
C LEU A 41 6.53 -7.16 -0.43
N HIS A 42 7.19 -6.55 -1.39
CA HIS A 42 8.42 -5.77 -1.21
C HIS A 42 8.40 -4.58 -2.17
N ASP A 43 9.25 -3.57 -1.93
CA ASP A 43 9.39 -2.38 -2.77
C ASP A 43 8.05 -1.67 -3.09
N VAL A 44 7.27 -1.43 -2.04
CA VAL A 44 5.96 -0.77 -2.13
C VAL A 44 6.09 0.71 -1.81
N ASN A 45 5.73 1.54 -2.77
CA ASN A 45 5.60 2.97 -2.60
C ASN A 45 4.17 3.32 -2.16
N ILE A 46 4.06 4.15 -1.13
CA ILE A 46 2.80 4.54 -0.52
C ILE A 46 2.62 6.04 -0.73
N ILE A 47 1.62 6.40 -1.52
CA ILE A 47 1.34 7.78 -1.92
C ILE A 47 -0.14 8.12 -1.71
N ALA A 48 -0.40 9.40 -1.48
CA ALA A 48 -1.72 9.95 -1.28
C ALA A 48 -1.95 11.20 -2.13
N GLY A 49 -3.21 11.56 -2.32
CA GLY A 49 -3.59 12.83 -2.94
C GLY A 49 -5.10 13.04 -2.97
N ASP A 50 -5.52 14.22 -3.42
CA ASP A 50 -6.92 14.62 -3.38
C ASP A 50 -7.77 14.03 -4.51
N THR A 51 -7.13 13.63 -5.62
CA THR A 51 -7.82 13.02 -6.76
C THR A 51 -7.23 11.65 -7.09
N PRO A 52 -7.97 10.77 -7.80
CA PRO A 52 -7.49 9.43 -8.15
C PRO A 52 -6.20 9.42 -8.97
N ASN A 53 -5.92 10.50 -9.70
CA ASN A 53 -4.84 10.59 -10.68
C ASN A 53 -3.77 11.62 -10.29
N THR A 54 -3.95 12.35 -9.18
CA THR A 54 -3.03 13.40 -8.72
C THR A 54 -2.61 13.08 -7.29
N LEU A 55 -1.72 12.11 -7.18
CA LEU A 55 -1.15 11.62 -5.93
C LEU A 55 0.22 12.28 -5.72
N ASN A 56 0.25 13.37 -4.97
CA ASN A 56 1.42 14.25 -4.81
C ASN A 56 2.00 14.24 -3.38
N SER A 57 1.39 13.48 -2.46
CA SER A 57 1.82 13.35 -1.07
C SER A 57 2.43 11.99 -0.82
N THR A 58 3.75 11.90 -0.67
CA THR A 58 4.41 10.65 -0.26
C THR A 58 4.10 10.36 1.22
N CYS A 59 3.58 9.16 1.51
CA CYS A 59 3.49 8.65 2.88
C CYS A 59 4.83 8.05 3.28
N ALA A 60 5.24 6.97 2.61
CA ALA A 60 6.41 6.18 2.95
C ALA A 60 6.80 5.22 1.81
N TYR A 61 7.99 4.64 1.92
CA TYR A 61 8.44 3.53 1.08
C TYR A 61 8.72 2.30 1.94
N TYR A 62 8.14 1.17 1.57
CA TYR A 62 8.32 -0.10 2.25
C TYR A 62 9.23 -1.03 1.43
N VAL A 63 10.40 -1.36 2.00
CA VAL A 63 11.37 -2.25 1.34
C VAL A 63 10.89 -3.70 1.38
N GLY A 64 10.36 -4.17 2.52
CA GLY A 64 9.91 -5.55 2.70
C GLY A 64 11.01 -6.62 2.58
N PRO A 65 10.62 -7.91 2.46
CA PRO A 65 9.26 -8.43 2.65
C PRO A 65 8.89 -8.63 4.14
N PRO A 66 7.60 -8.74 4.48
CA PRO A 66 7.18 -9.08 5.84
C PRO A 66 7.36 -10.56 6.13
N SER A 67 7.37 -10.90 7.42
CA SER A 67 7.24 -12.27 7.88
C SER A 67 5.81 -12.79 7.63
N MET A 68 5.65 -14.11 7.62
CA MET A 68 4.35 -14.73 7.37
C MET A 68 3.32 -14.32 8.42
N GLY A 69 2.23 -13.69 7.96
CA GLY A 69 1.16 -13.19 8.84
C GLY A 69 1.58 -12.03 9.76
N GLU A 70 2.68 -11.33 9.45
CA GLU A 70 3.11 -10.16 10.19
C GLU A 70 2.26 -8.93 9.84
N TRP A 71 1.91 -8.16 10.87
CA TRP A 71 1.43 -6.80 10.71
C TRP A 71 2.61 -5.86 10.53
N VAL A 72 2.68 -5.22 9.37
CA VAL A 72 3.63 -4.14 9.11
C VAL A 72 2.95 -2.83 9.47
N GLU A 73 3.60 -2.03 10.31
CA GLU A 73 3.15 -0.70 10.69
C GLU A 73 4.12 0.36 10.18
N ILE A 74 3.61 1.35 9.47
CA ILE A 74 4.41 2.40 8.83
C ILE A 74 3.81 3.76 9.16
N THR A 75 4.58 4.57 9.88
CA THR A 75 4.26 5.98 10.10
C THR A 75 4.47 6.77 8.82
N CYS A 76 3.45 7.52 8.39
CA CYS A 76 3.56 8.39 7.23
C CYS A 76 4.37 9.64 7.54
N SER A 77 4.88 10.27 6.48
CA SER A 77 5.49 11.59 6.55
C SER A 77 4.52 12.60 7.19
N PRO A 78 4.99 13.55 8.02
CA PRO A 78 4.09 14.45 8.75
C PRO A 78 3.19 15.35 7.88
N GLN A 79 3.56 15.54 6.61
CA GLN A 79 2.79 16.32 5.63
C GLN A 79 1.88 15.45 4.74
N THR A 80 1.75 14.15 5.00
CA THR A 80 0.92 13.28 4.17
C THR A 80 -0.56 13.59 4.38
N GLU A 81 -1.20 14.06 3.32
CA GLU A 81 -2.62 14.39 3.27
C GLU A 81 -3.20 13.97 1.91
N GLY A 82 -4.44 13.48 1.92
CA GLY A 82 -5.16 13.12 0.71
C GLY A 82 -6.47 12.39 0.97
N ARG A 83 -7.28 12.26 -0.08
CA ARG A 83 -8.50 11.44 -0.12
C ARG A 83 -8.24 10.04 -0.64
N PHE A 84 -7.34 9.93 -1.61
CA PHE A 84 -6.97 8.66 -2.22
C PHE A 84 -5.62 8.23 -1.67
N VAL A 85 -5.50 6.95 -1.32
CA VAL A 85 -4.25 6.32 -0.89
C VAL A 85 -3.96 5.18 -1.84
N LYS A 86 -2.77 5.18 -2.42
CA LYS A 86 -2.31 4.17 -3.36
C LYS A 86 -1.04 3.51 -2.85
N LEU A 87 -1.05 2.18 -2.90
CA LEU A 87 0.12 1.35 -2.75
C LEU A 87 0.47 0.87 -4.16
N ASP A 88 1.63 1.27 -4.68
CA ASP A 88 2.14 0.76 -5.94
C ASP A 88 3.52 0.14 -5.79
N LYS A 89 3.75 -0.94 -6.54
CA LYS A 89 5.04 -1.59 -6.58
C LYS A 89 5.80 -1.04 -7.78
N MET A 90 6.85 -0.25 -7.51
CA MET A 90 7.69 0.31 -8.57
C MET A 90 8.71 -0.73 -9.03
N TYR A 91 8.66 -1.10 -10.31
CA TYR A 91 9.61 -2.01 -10.98
C TYR A 91 9.76 -3.40 -10.33
N SER A 92 9.12 -4.41 -10.91
CA SER A 92 9.53 -5.80 -10.71
C SER A 92 9.57 -6.53 -12.05
N GLU A 93 10.77 -6.82 -12.55
CA GLU A 93 10.92 -7.65 -13.75
C GLU A 93 10.50 -9.11 -13.51
N ASP A 94 10.45 -9.55 -12.25
CA ASP A 94 10.21 -10.96 -11.90
C ASP A 94 9.10 -11.22 -10.85
N ARG A 95 8.46 -10.18 -10.26
CA ARG A 95 7.53 -10.35 -9.13
C ARG A 95 6.32 -9.39 -9.17
N TYR A 96 5.47 -9.60 -10.17
CA TYR A 96 4.33 -8.76 -10.60
C TYR A 96 3.12 -8.65 -9.66
N HIS A 97 3.14 -9.25 -8.47
CA HIS A 97 1.95 -9.31 -7.62
C HIS A 97 2.10 -8.45 -6.38
N LEU A 98 1.15 -7.54 -6.20
CA LEU A 98 0.84 -6.91 -4.92
C LEU A 98 -0.27 -7.73 -4.24
N GLU A 99 0.04 -8.35 -3.11
CA GLU A 99 -0.89 -9.21 -2.37
C GLU A 99 -0.92 -8.76 -0.90
N LEU A 100 -2.10 -8.32 -0.45
CA LEU A 100 -2.35 -7.85 0.90
C LEU A 100 -3.57 -8.60 1.45
N CYS A 101 -3.50 -9.09 2.68
CA CYS A 101 -4.66 -9.71 3.33
C CYS A 101 -5.60 -8.64 3.88
N GLU A 102 -5.03 -7.59 4.47
CA GLU A 102 -5.77 -6.51 5.13
C GLU A 102 -4.95 -5.23 5.09
N LEU A 103 -5.62 -4.09 4.97
CA LEU A 103 -5.03 -2.75 4.97
C LEU A 103 -5.86 -1.84 5.85
N GLU A 104 -5.21 -1.11 6.74
CA GLU A 104 -5.85 -0.14 7.60
C GLU A 104 -5.09 1.19 7.57
N ILE A 105 -5.86 2.28 7.64
CA ILE A 105 -5.36 3.64 7.49
C ILE A 105 -5.82 4.45 8.70
N THR A 106 -4.86 4.95 9.47
CA THR A 106 -5.11 5.85 10.59
C THR A 106 -5.07 7.30 10.10
N VAL A 107 -6.15 8.04 10.34
CA VAL A 107 -6.33 9.42 9.90
C VAL A 107 -6.62 10.36 11.08
N MET A 108 -6.32 11.65 10.90
CA MET A 108 -6.77 12.72 11.79
C MET A 108 -8.12 13.27 11.32
N ILE A 109 -9.07 13.41 12.25
CA ILE A 109 -10.47 13.82 12.00
C ILE A 109 -10.69 15.26 12.44
#